data_AF-A6RHK1-F1
#
_entry.id   AF-A6RHK1-F1
#
_cell.length_a   1.000
_cell.length_b   1.000
_cell.length_c   1.000
_cell.angle_alpha   90.00
_cell.angle_beta   90.00
_cell.angle_gamma   90.00
#
_symmetry.space_group_name_H-M   'P 1'
#
loop_
_entity.id
_entity.type
_entity.pdbx_description
1 polymer ?
#
loop_
_entity_poly.entity_id
_entity_poly.type
_entity_poly.pdbx_seq_one_letter_code
_entity_poly.pdbx_strand_id
1 'polypeptide(L)'
;MEHQLFIHCESYLIIICRRCKHAVWPTEIERHLKGKAHQLKHAVVQQIKENIEQWDNVARDTTQLTLPTILNEPIPELPIHDGYRCQRDPQCQYVAGNMNTMRKHWQNKHSWSPYPSRGRTAPQKRTAAQDEVDRSCQKVQFQQVFASRKGSHYIQIQTKETTEHTGTPDQNRASHVIDELERFYREQQRQTSNVIQAGEHDEANPWLRRTRWPVYYPTGGGGMDVHSIQG
;
A
#
# COMPACT_ATOMS: atom_id res chain seq x y z
N MET A 1 11.74 -21.51 10.87
CA MET A 1 10.28 -21.51 10.69
C MET A 1 9.91 -20.24 9.96
N GLU A 2 9.38 -20.38 8.75
CA GLU A 2 9.13 -19.30 7.80
C GLU A 2 8.02 -18.38 8.30
N HIS A 3 8.37 -17.18 8.76
CA HIS A 3 7.36 -16.16 9.07
C HIS A 3 6.79 -15.64 7.75
N GLN A 4 5.68 -16.23 7.30
CA GLN A 4 5.02 -15.90 6.03
C GLN A 4 4.75 -14.38 5.95
N LEU A 5 5.34 -13.75 4.93
CA LEU A 5 5.13 -12.35 4.53
C LEU A 5 3.65 -11.99 4.35
N PHE A 6 2.86 -13.01 4.03
CA PHE A 6 1.46 -12.92 3.71
C PHE A 6 0.60 -13.72 4.68
N ILE A 7 -0.62 -13.27 4.87
CA ILE A 7 -1.67 -13.97 5.62
C ILE A 7 -2.74 -14.37 4.63
N HIS A 8 -3.08 -15.65 4.65
CA HIS A 8 -4.22 -16.18 3.91
C HIS A 8 -5.49 -15.93 4.71
N CYS A 9 -6.42 -15.16 4.13
CA CYS A 9 -7.73 -14.92 4.71
C CYS A 9 -8.78 -15.64 3.87
N GLU A 10 -8.94 -16.94 4.13
CA GLU A 10 -9.82 -17.84 3.38
C GLU A 10 -11.27 -17.37 3.36
N SER A 11 -11.79 -16.87 4.48
CA SER A 11 -13.19 -16.40 4.59
C SER A 11 -13.55 -15.31 3.58
N TYR A 12 -12.57 -14.56 3.10
CA TYR A 12 -12.75 -13.49 2.13
C TYR A 12 -11.96 -13.73 0.84
N LEU A 13 -11.32 -14.90 0.68
CA LEU A 13 -10.51 -15.26 -0.48
C LEU A 13 -9.38 -14.26 -0.81
N ILE A 14 -8.82 -13.58 0.19
CA ILE A 14 -7.78 -12.57 0.01
C ILE A 14 -6.46 -12.95 0.66
N ILE A 15 -5.38 -12.35 0.15
CA ILE A 15 -4.02 -12.47 0.70
C ILE A 15 -3.59 -11.10 1.22
N ILE A 16 -3.25 -11.00 2.51
CA ILE A 16 -2.88 -9.75 3.18
C ILE A 16 -1.38 -9.69 3.38
N CYS A 17 -0.73 -8.61 2.91
CA CYS A 17 0.68 -8.37 3.23
C CYS A 17 0.81 -7.83 4.67
N ARG A 18 1.56 -8.52 5.52
CA ARG A 18 1.73 -8.14 6.95
C ARG A 18 2.39 -6.78 7.13
N ARG A 19 3.32 -6.42 6.24
CA ARG A 19 4.08 -5.16 6.30
C ARG A 19 3.28 -3.99 5.74
N CYS A 20 2.64 -4.19 4.59
CA CYS A 20 1.92 -3.13 3.91
C CYS A 20 0.49 -2.96 4.41
N LYS A 21 -0.04 -3.92 5.18
CA LYS A 21 -1.35 -3.88 5.84
C LYS A 21 -2.50 -3.67 4.84
N HIS A 22 -2.40 -4.30 3.68
CA HIS A 22 -3.44 -4.36 2.66
C HIS A 22 -3.38 -5.68 1.90
N ALA A 23 -4.49 -6.05 1.28
CA ALA A 23 -4.59 -7.20 0.40
C ALA A 23 -3.83 -6.97 -0.91
N VAL A 24 -3.33 -8.07 -1.47
CA VAL A 24 -2.56 -8.13 -2.72
C VAL A 24 -3.11 -9.27 -3.57
N TRP A 25 -3.38 -8.99 -4.84
CA TRP A 25 -3.79 -10.02 -5.80
C TRP A 25 -2.63 -10.99 -6.09
N PRO A 26 -2.89 -12.29 -6.28
CA PRO A 26 -1.86 -13.26 -6.66
C PRO A 26 -1.01 -12.80 -7.86
N THR A 27 -1.69 -12.26 -8.87
CA THR A 27 -1.07 -11.73 -10.10
C THR A 27 -0.18 -10.51 -9.87
N GLU A 28 -0.31 -9.84 -8.73
CA GLU A 28 0.44 -8.62 -8.39
C GLU A 28 1.52 -8.84 -7.33
N ILE A 29 1.66 -10.05 -6.78
CA ILE A 29 2.63 -10.37 -5.71
C ILE A 29 4.05 -10.05 -6.14
N GLU A 30 4.45 -10.47 -7.34
CA GLU A 30 5.80 -10.24 -7.85
C GLU A 30 6.12 -8.74 -7.93
N ARG A 31 5.18 -7.96 -8.48
CA ARG A 31 5.30 -6.49 -8.58
C ARG A 31 5.30 -5.83 -7.20
N HIS A 32 4.51 -6.34 -6.27
CA HIS A 32 4.42 -5.84 -4.90
C HIS A 32 5.74 -6.05 -4.14
N LEU A 33 6.28 -7.28 -4.16
CA LEU A 33 7.50 -7.66 -3.46
C LEU A 33 8.77 -7.02 -4.05
N LYS A 34 8.81 -6.80 -5.36
CA LYS A 34 9.89 -6.03 -6.01
C LYS A 34 9.74 -4.52 -5.81
N GLY A 35 8.57 -4.06 -5.37
CA GLY A 35 8.28 -2.66 -5.14
C GLY A 35 9.06 -2.04 -3.99
N LYS A 36 8.96 -0.72 -3.85
CA LYS A 36 9.69 0.08 -2.86
C LYS A 36 9.49 -0.39 -1.40
N ALA A 37 8.34 -0.99 -1.09
CA ALA A 37 8.03 -1.44 0.24
C ALA A 37 8.83 -2.68 0.69
N HIS A 38 9.33 -3.50 -0.26
CA HIS A 38 9.93 -4.80 0.03
C HIS A 38 11.30 -5.01 -0.63
N GLN A 39 11.46 -4.59 -1.90
CA GLN A 39 12.73 -4.66 -2.64
C GLN A 39 13.41 -6.05 -2.60
N LEU A 40 12.62 -7.13 -2.63
CA LEU A 40 13.15 -8.49 -2.57
C LEU A 40 13.80 -8.91 -3.90
N LYS A 41 14.86 -9.72 -3.79
CA LYS A 41 15.56 -10.28 -4.95
C LYS A 41 14.69 -11.30 -5.70
N HIS A 42 14.92 -11.42 -7.01
CA HIS A 42 14.12 -12.27 -7.91
C HIS A 42 13.92 -13.71 -7.40
N ALA A 43 14.99 -14.38 -6.97
CA ALA A 43 14.94 -15.77 -6.53
C ALA A 43 13.97 -15.97 -5.35
N VAL A 44 14.02 -15.10 -4.35
CA VAL A 44 13.13 -15.14 -3.18
C VAL A 44 11.70 -14.85 -3.58
N VAL A 45 11.49 -13.88 -4.49
CA VAL A 45 10.14 -13.54 -4.99
C VAL A 45 9.50 -14.71 -5.72
N GLN A 46 10.26 -15.46 -6.54
CA GLN A 46 9.71 -16.63 -7.24
C GLN A 46 9.34 -17.75 -6.27
N GLN A 47 10.18 -18.05 -5.27
CA GLN A 47 9.84 -19.03 -4.23
C GLN A 47 8.54 -18.68 -3.50
N ILE A 48 8.37 -17.41 -3.10
CA ILE A 48 7.14 -16.95 -2.43
C ILE A 48 5.93 -17.06 -3.36
N LYS A 49 6.09 -16.71 -4.64
CA LYS A 49 5.03 -16.79 -5.64
C LYS A 49 4.59 -18.23 -5.88
N GLU A 50 5.54 -19.15 -6.07
CA GLU A 50 5.28 -20.59 -6.25
C GLU A 50 4.56 -21.19 -5.04
N ASN A 51 4.92 -20.77 -3.81
CA ASN A 51 4.20 -21.19 -2.62
C ASN A 51 2.75 -20.70 -2.60
N ILE A 52 2.52 -19.43 -2.96
CA ILE A 52 1.18 -18.84 -2.94
C ILE A 52 0.30 -19.36 -4.08
N GLU A 53 0.89 -19.77 -5.21
CA GLU A 53 0.14 -20.42 -6.29
C GLU A 53 -0.50 -21.75 -5.86
N GLN A 54 0.06 -22.39 -4.84
CA GLN A 54 -0.48 -23.62 -4.23
C GLN A 54 -1.59 -23.35 -3.21
N TRP A 55 -1.86 -22.08 -2.85
CA TRP A 55 -2.94 -21.77 -1.92
C TRP A 55 -4.29 -21.89 -2.62
N ASP A 56 -5.13 -22.79 -2.11
CA ASP A 56 -6.54 -22.85 -2.46
C ASP A 56 -7.31 -21.68 -1.83
N ASN A 57 -8.57 -21.46 -2.21
CA ASN A 57 -9.42 -20.42 -1.61
C ASN A 57 -8.80 -19.00 -1.66
N VAL A 58 -8.19 -18.65 -2.80
CA VAL A 58 -7.71 -17.30 -3.09
C VAL A 58 -8.32 -16.82 -4.40
N ALA A 59 -8.96 -15.65 -4.36
CA ALA A 59 -9.48 -15.00 -5.55
C ALA A 59 -8.32 -14.54 -6.44
N ARG A 60 -8.33 -14.95 -7.70
CA ARG A 60 -7.31 -14.55 -8.69
C ARG A 60 -7.71 -13.31 -9.47
N ASP A 61 -9.00 -12.99 -9.46
CA ASP A 61 -9.59 -11.83 -10.14
C ASP A 61 -10.76 -11.22 -9.34
N THR A 62 -11.24 -10.07 -9.82
CA THR A 62 -12.32 -9.31 -9.19
C THR A 62 -13.70 -9.96 -9.32
N THR A 63 -13.89 -10.91 -10.24
CA THR A 63 -15.18 -11.60 -10.46
C THR A 63 -15.39 -12.72 -9.45
N GLN A 64 -14.31 -13.34 -8.98
CA GLN A 64 -14.32 -14.35 -7.92
C GLN A 64 -14.48 -13.73 -6.53
N LEU A 65 -14.26 -12.43 -6.39
CA LEU A 65 -14.25 -11.74 -5.11
C LEU A 65 -15.55 -10.99 -4.86
N THR A 66 -16.38 -11.50 -3.95
CA THR A 66 -17.55 -10.78 -3.43
C THR A 66 -17.28 -10.40 -1.98
N LEU A 67 -16.79 -9.19 -1.74
CA LEU A 67 -16.61 -8.67 -0.40
C LEU A 67 -17.90 -8.00 0.09
N PRO A 68 -18.33 -8.27 1.34
CA PRO A 68 -19.45 -7.55 1.92
C PRO A 68 -19.11 -6.08 2.07
N THR A 69 -20.11 -5.21 1.92
CA THR A 69 -19.93 -3.76 2.09
C THR A 69 -19.91 -3.35 3.57
N ILE A 70 -20.46 -4.21 4.43
CA ILE A 70 -20.56 -4.00 5.88
C ILE A 70 -20.16 -5.30 6.58
N LEU A 71 -19.31 -5.19 7.59
CA LEU A 71 -18.92 -6.28 8.48
C LEU A 71 -19.22 -5.93 9.93
N ASN A 72 -19.58 -6.95 10.72
CA ASN A 72 -19.74 -6.80 12.17
C ASN A 72 -18.40 -6.84 12.91
N GLU A 73 -17.44 -7.58 12.34
CA GLU A 73 -16.11 -7.75 12.91
C GLU A 73 -15.05 -7.36 11.86
N PRO A 74 -13.99 -6.63 12.25
CA PRO A 74 -12.93 -6.26 11.35
C PRO A 74 -12.19 -7.51 10.85
N ILE A 75 -11.79 -7.49 9.57
CA ILE A 75 -10.85 -8.45 9.01
C ILE A 75 -9.52 -8.29 9.79
N PRO A 76 -9.00 -9.36 10.40
CA PRO A 76 -7.74 -9.30 11.11
C PRO A 76 -6.62 -8.74 10.22
N GLU A 77 -5.68 -8.02 10.82
CA GLU A 77 -4.45 -7.52 10.17
C GLU A 77 -4.64 -6.38 9.16
N LEU A 78 -5.88 -6.01 8.85
CA LEU A 78 -6.19 -4.77 8.14
C LEU A 78 -6.42 -3.62 9.13
N PRO A 79 -5.90 -2.42 8.83
CA PRO A 79 -6.06 -1.25 9.68
C PRO A 79 -7.50 -0.75 9.62
N ILE A 80 -8.01 -0.32 10.77
CA ILE A 80 -9.30 0.38 10.87
C ILE A 80 -9.03 1.87 10.70
N HIS A 81 -9.83 2.50 9.85
CA HIS A 81 -9.76 3.93 9.55
C HIS A 81 -11.10 4.59 9.83
N ASP A 82 -11.05 5.87 10.22
CA ASP A 82 -12.24 6.70 10.29
C ASP A 82 -12.54 7.30 8.92
N GLY A 83 -13.83 7.31 8.57
CA GLY A 83 -14.30 7.82 7.30
C GLY A 83 -15.76 8.23 7.35
N TYR A 84 -16.34 8.33 6.16
CA TYR A 84 -17.70 8.83 5.96
C TYR A 84 -18.46 7.88 5.05
N ARG A 85 -19.67 7.50 5.45
CA ARG A 85 -20.64 6.81 4.59
C ARG A 85 -21.63 7.82 4.04
N CYS A 86 -21.97 7.70 2.75
CA CYS A 86 -22.99 8.54 2.13
C CYS A 86 -24.38 8.24 2.71
N GLN A 87 -25.17 9.29 2.95
CA GLN A 87 -26.55 9.21 3.46
C GLN A 87 -27.56 9.91 2.54
N ARG A 88 -27.16 10.28 1.30
CA ARG A 88 -28.04 10.98 0.34
C ARG A 88 -29.12 10.09 -0.26
N ASP A 89 -28.86 8.79 -0.32
CA ASP A 89 -29.77 7.79 -0.89
C ASP A 89 -29.67 6.52 -0.01
N PRO A 90 -30.79 5.95 0.46
CA PRO A 90 -30.79 4.69 1.21
C PRO A 90 -30.05 3.54 0.50
N GLN A 91 -30.04 3.52 -0.83
CA GLN A 91 -29.35 2.51 -1.64
C GLN A 91 -27.86 2.82 -1.85
N CYS A 92 -27.38 4.02 -1.49
CA CYS A 92 -25.99 4.37 -1.63
C CYS A 92 -25.17 3.83 -0.45
N GLN A 93 -24.34 2.84 -0.73
CA GLN A 93 -23.43 2.22 0.24
C GLN A 93 -21.99 2.75 0.12
N TYR A 94 -21.80 3.90 -0.52
CA TYR A 94 -20.47 4.46 -0.76
C TYR A 94 -19.82 4.94 0.54
N VAL A 95 -18.58 4.51 0.76
CA VAL A 95 -17.72 4.94 1.87
C VAL A 95 -16.54 5.73 1.31
N ALA A 96 -16.12 6.77 2.02
CA ALA A 96 -14.95 7.56 1.69
C ALA A 96 -14.06 7.76 2.92
N GLY A 97 -12.75 7.64 2.74
CA GLY A 97 -11.79 7.94 3.81
C GLY A 97 -11.64 9.43 4.15
N ASN A 98 -12.18 10.34 3.33
CA ASN A 98 -12.18 11.77 3.63
C ASN A 98 -13.33 12.52 2.95
N MET A 99 -13.60 13.73 3.45
CA MET A 99 -14.71 14.58 2.99
C MET A 99 -14.54 15.08 1.55
N ASN A 100 -13.30 15.25 1.06
CA ASN A 100 -13.09 15.71 -0.31
C ASN A 100 -13.52 14.65 -1.33
N THR A 101 -13.20 13.38 -1.07
CA THR A 101 -13.69 12.24 -1.85
C THR A 101 -15.20 12.12 -1.75
N MET A 102 -15.77 12.31 -0.56
CA MET A 102 -17.23 12.29 -0.37
C MET A 102 -17.95 13.39 -1.17
N ARG A 103 -17.44 14.62 -1.16
CA ARG A 103 -18.00 15.73 -1.96
C ARG A 103 -17.98 15.43 -3.47
N LYS A 104 -16.87 14.87 -3.98
CA LYS A 104 -16.79 14.42 -5.38
C LYS A 104 -17.82 13.33 -5.67
N HIS A 105 -17.99 12.39 -4.75
CA HIS A 105 -19.01 11.36 -4.87
C HIS A 105 -20.42 11.96 -4.95
N TRP A 106 -20.78 12.89 -4.05
CA TRP A 106 -22.07 13.57 -4.09
C TRP A 106 -22.33 14.30 -5.40
N GLN A 107 -21.31 15.00 -5.93
CA GLN A 107 -21.43 15.70 -7.21
C GLN A 107 -21.64 14.72 -8.37
N ASN A 108 -20.91 13.60 -8.40
CA ASN A 108 -20.93 12.67 -9.53
C ASN A 108 -22.10 11.68 -9.49
N LYS A 109 -22.55 11.27 -8.30
CA LYS A 109 -23.59 10.22 -8.13
C LYS A 109 -24.95 10.77 -7.72
N HIS A 110 -24.97 11.91 -7.03
CA HIS A 110 -26.21 12.51 -6.52
C HIS A 110 -26.46 13.90 -7.10
N SER A 111 -25.61 14.38 -8.03
CA SER A 111 -25.69 15.72 -8.62
C SER A 111 -25.83 16.84 -7.59
N TRP A 112 -25.26 16.64 -6.40
CA TRP A 112 -25.42 17.54 -5.25
C TRP A 112 -24.08 18.10 -4.78
N SER A 113 -24.08 19.38 -4.41
CA SER A 113 -22.95 20.07 -3.81
C SER A 113 -23.45 20.98 -2.68
N PRO A 114 -22.85 20.92 -1.48
CA PRO A 114 -23.23 21.81 -0.38
C PRO A 114 -22.92 23.29 -0.68
N TYR A 115 -22.02 23.54 -1.64
CA TYR A 115 -21.66 24.88 -2.10
C TYR A 115 -21.78 24.94 -3.63
N PRO A 116 -22.95 25.29 -4.17
CA PRO A 116 -23.20 25.30 -5.61
C PRO A 116 -22.59 26.51 -6.34
N SER A 117 -22.27 27.61 -5.63
CA SER A 117 -21.70 28.83 -6.23
C SER A 117 -20.32 29.17 -5.67
N ARG A 118 -19.40 29.58 -6.55
CA ARG A 118 -18.13 30.18 -6.15
C ARG A 118 -18.36 31.63 -5.75
N GLY A 119 -18.45 31.90 -4.46
CA GLY A 119 -18.63 33.26 -3.93
C GLY A 119 -18.62 33.32 -2.40
N ARG A 120 -18.44 34.51 -1.84
CA ARG A 120 -18.49 34.75 -0.40
C ARG A 120 -19.91 34.46 0.10
N THR A 121 -20.07 33.39 0.85
CA THR A 121 -21.36 32.98 1.41
C THR A 121 -21.55 33.63 2.78
N ALA A 122 -22.73 34.21 3.02
CA ALA A 122 -23.09 34.79 4.32
C ALA A 122 -22.95 33.75 5.45
N PRO A 123 -22.51 34.13 6.67
CA PRO A 123 -22.27 33.18 7.76
C PRO A 123 -23.43 32.21 8.04
N GLN A 124 -24.66 32.70 8.06
CA GLN A 124 -25.87 31.89 8.28
C GLN A 124 -26.07 30.81 7.21
N LYS A 125 -25.77 31.12 5.94
CA LYS A 125 -25.83 30.15 4.84
C LYS A 125 -24.70 29.11 4.94
N ARG A 126 -23.56 29.44 5.57
CA ARG A 126 -22.48 28.49 5.82
C ARG A 126 -22.85 27.47 6.89
N THR A 127 -23.52 27.90 7.97
CA THR A 127 -24.02 27.00 9.02
C THR A 127 -25.04 26.03 8.45
N ALA A 128 -26.05 26.53 7.73
CA ALA A 128 -27.06 25.66 7.11
C ALA A 128 -26.45 24.66 6.11
N ALA A 129 -25.46 25.08 5.32
CA ALA A 129 -24.74 24.18 4.42
C ALA A 129 -23.93 23.12 5.17
N GLN A 130 -23.35 23.46 6.33
CA GLN A 130 -22.65 22.50 7.18
C GLN A 130 -23.62 21.49 7.79
N ASP A 131 -24.78 21.92 8.28
CA ASP A 131 -25.82 21.04 8.80
C ASP A 131 -26.35 20.08 7.72
N GLU A 132 -26.38 20.51 6.45
CA GLU A 132 -26.74 19.64 5.34
C GLU A 132 -25.63 18.64 5.00
N VAL A 133 -24.35 19.05 5.09
CA VAL A 133 -23.20 18.13 4.97
C VAL A 133 -23.26 17.05 6.04
N ASP A 134 -23.49 17.45 7.29
CA ASP A 134 -23.51 16.52 8.43
C ASP A 134 -24.70 15.55 8.34
N ARG A 135 -25.84 15.97 7.76
CA ARG A 135 -26.95 15.07 7.44
C ARG A 135 -26.72 14.18 6.22
N SER A 136 -25.82 14.58 5.31
CA SER A 136 -25.55 13.89 4.05
C SER A 136 -24.48 12.80 4.16
N CYS A 137 -23.79 12.71 5.30
CA CYS A 137 -22.89 11.60 5.60
C CYS A 137 -22.93 11.19 7.06
N GLN A 138 -22.67 9.91 7.30
CA GLN A 138 -22.44 9.37 8.64
C GLN A 138 -20.94 9.14 8.84
N LYS A 139 -20.40 9.52 10.00
CA LYS A 139 -19.05 9.09 10.40
C LYS A 139 -19.07 7.59 10.70
N VAL A 140 -18.16 6.85 10.09
CA VAL A 140 -18.07 5.40 10.22
C VAL A 140 -16.62 4.96 10.33
N GLN A 141 -16.40 3.80 10.95
CA GLN A 141 -15.14 3.08 10.83
C GLN A 141 -15.19 2.16 9.60
N PHE A 142 -14.08 2.05 8.89
CA PHE A 142 -13.97 1.19 7.72
C PHE A 142 -12.58 0.57 7.59
N GLN A 143 -12.50 -0.54 6.88
CA GLN A 143 -11.24 -1.14 6.45
C GLN A 143 -11.10 -1.02 4.93
N GLN A 144 -9.90 -0.68 4.49
CA GLN A 144 -9.54 -0.70 3.07
C GLN A 144 -8.88 -2.03 2.75
N VAL A 145 -9.52 -2.85 1.91
CA VAL A 145 -8.96 -4.16 1.57
C VAL A 145 -7.79 -4.02 0.60
N PHE A 146 -7.91 -3.26 -0.48
CA PHE A 146 -6.83 -3.08 -1.47
C PHE A 146 -6.35 -1.62 -1.53
N ALA A 147 -5.02 -1.41 -1.56
CA ALA A 147 -4.40 -0.08 -1.49
C ALA A 147 -4.69 0.82 -2.72
N SER A 148 -4.77 0.28 -3.93
CA SER A 148 -5.20 1.03 -5.13
C SER A 148 -5.62 0.08 -6.25
N ARG A 149 -6.52 0.54 -7.16
CA ARG A 149 -7.04 -0.04 -8.43
C ARG A 149 -8.57 -0.28 -8.43
N LYS A 150 -9.10 -0.75 -9.57
CA LYS A 150 -10.49 -1.23 -9.72
C LYS A 150 -10.75 -2.26 -8.61
N GLY A 151 -11.54 -1.87 -7.61
CA GLY A 151 -11.76 -2.69 -6.42
C GLY A 151 -10.99 -2.26 -5.17
N SER A 152 -10.67 -0.98 -4.98
CA SER A 152 -10.46 -0.44 -3.63
C SER A 152 -11.77 -0.55 -2.85
N HIS A 153 -12.01 -1.72 -2.25
CA HIS A 153 -13.20 -2.02 -1.48
C HIS A 153 -13.02 -1.48 -0.08
N TYR A 154 -13.85 -0.51 0.29
CA TYR A 154 -13.98 -0.03 1.65
C TYR A 154 -15.14 -0.78 2.29
N ILE A 155 -14.84 -1.48 3.37
CA ILE A 155 -15.82 -2.25 4.12
C ILE A 155 -16.09 -1.48 5.40
N GLN A 156 -17.34 -1.06 5.61
CA GLN A 156 -17.73 -0.45 6.87
C GLN A 156 -17.71 -1.49 7.98
N ILE A 157 -17.18 -1.13 9.14
CA ILE A 157 -17.28 -1.95 10.36
C ILE A 157 -18.44 -1.41 11.20
N GLN A 158 -19.40 -2.26 11.55
CA GLN A 158 -20.43 -1.90 12.52
C GLN A 158 -19.80 -1.84 13.92
N THR A 159 -19.55 -0.63 14.39
CA THR A 159 -19.35 -0.40 15.81
C THR A 159 -20.67 -0.67 16.51
N LYS A 160 -20.75 -1.77 17.28
CA LYS A 160 -21.77 -1.88 18.33
C LYS A 160 -21.58 -0.66 19.21
N GLU A 161 -22.63 0.11 19.44
CA GLU A 161 -22.59 1.25 20.36
C GLU A 161 -22.28 0.74 21.77
N THR A 162 -20.99 0.60 22.07
CA THR A 162 -20.51 0.45 23.44
C THR A 162 -19.81 1.76 23.78
N THR A 163 -20.50 2.53 24.61
CA THR A 163 -19.95 3.53 25.51
C THR A 163 -18.49 3.28 25.85
N GLU A 164 -17.64 4.28 25.63
CA GLU A 164 -16.35 4.47 26.29
C GLU A 164 -15.37 3.27 26.24
N HIS A 165 -14.60 3.19 25.16
CA HIS A 165 -13.34 2.44 25.17
C HIS A 165 -12.19 3.39 24.88
N THR A 166 -11.80 4.12 25.92
CA THR A 166 -10.41 4.56 26.15
C THR A 166 -9.57 3.31 26.40
N GLY A 167 -9.36 2.50 25.37
CA GLY A 167 -8.48 1.35 25.42
C GLY A 167 -7.21 1.70 24.68
N THR A 168 -6.20 2.21 25.39
CA THR A 168 -4.81 2.18 24.91
C THR A 168 -4.50 0.75 24.49
N PRO A 169 -4.22 0.48 23.20
CA PRO A 169 -3.65 -0.80 22.83
C PRO A 169 -2.30 -0.90 23.55
N ASP A 170 -1.96 -2.06 24.10
CA ASP A 170 -0.63 -2.35 24.64
C ASP A 170 0.39 -2.25 23.50
N GLN A 171 0.78 -1.00 23.21
CA GLN A 171 1.69 -0.59 22.14
C GLN A 171 3.03 -1.30 22.27
N ASN A 172 3.41 -1.71 23.49
CA ASN A 172 4.69 -2.35 23.76
C ASN A 172 4.76 -3.79 23.20
N ARG A 173 3.68 -4.57 23.27
CA ARG A 173 3.66 -5.94 22.71
C ARG A 173 3.59 -5.98 21.19
N ALA A 174 2.70 -5.18 20.59
CA ALA A 174 2.59 -5.12 19.13
C ALA A 174 3.84 -4.49 18.51
N SER A 175 4.44 -3.49 19.16
CA SER A 175 5.68 -2.86 18.68
C SER A 175 6.88 -3.79 18.82
N HIS A 176 6.98 -4.63 19.86
CA HIS A 176 8.08 -5.60 20.00
C HIS A 176 8.07 -6.66 18.89
N VAL A 177 6.88 -7.13 18.48
CA VAL A 177 6.74 -8.07 17.35
C VAL A 177 7.09 -7.40 16.01
N ILE A 178 6.74 -6.13 15.82
CA ILE A 178 7.10 -5.35 14.63
C ILE A 178 8.62 -5.11 14.57
N ASP A 179 9.23 -4.73 15.70
CA ASP A 179 10.68 -4.51 15.83
C ASP A 179 11.50 -5.77 15.54
N GLU A 180 11.03 -6.92 16.04
CA GLU A 180 11.68 -8.21 15.83
C GLU A 180 11.62 -8.63 14.35
N LEU A 181 10.48 -8.39 13.68
CA LEU A 181 10.35 -8.59 12.24
C LEU A 181 11.28 -7.65 11.44
N GLU A 182 11.36 -6.36 11.79
CA GLU A 182 12.26 -5.41 11.13
C GLU A 182 13.74 -5.79 11.28
N ARG A 183 14.15 -6.22 12.47
CA ARG A 183 15.53 -6.68 12.72
C ARG A 183 15.85 -7.90 11.87
N PHE A 184 14.95 -8.87 11.81
CA PHE A 184 15.12 -10.04 10.95
C PHE A 184 15.21 -9.67 9.46
N TYR A 185 14.39 -8.73 8.96
CA TYR A 185 14.50 -8.26 7.57
C TYR A 185 15.84 -7.58 7.28
N ARG A 186 16.36 -6.77 8.21
CA ARG A 186 17.71 -6.17 8.09
C ARG A 186 18.78 -7.25 8.08
N GLU A 187 18.62 -8.30 8.89
CA GLU A 187 19.51 -9.46 8.94
C GLU A 187 19.54 -10.21 7.59
N GLN A 188 18.37 -10.49 7.00
CA GLN A 188 18.26 -11.11 5.67
C GLN A 188 18.86 -10.23 4.56
N GLN A 189 18.63 -8.91 4.59
CA GLN A 189 19.28 -7.98 3.67
C GLN A 189 20.81 -7.98 3.84
N ARG A 190 21.31 -8.02 5.07
CA ARG A 190 22.75 -8.08 5.37
C ARG A 190 23.40 -9.38 4.94
N GLN A 191 22.77 -10.53 5.19
CA GLN A 191 23.29 -11.83 4.75
C GLN A 191 23.36 -11.91 3.22
N THR A 192 22.35 -11.39 2.52
CA THR A 192 22.37 -11.34 1.05
C THR A 192 23.31 -10.26 0.47
N SER A 193 23.81 -9.32 1.29
CA SER A 193 24.82 -8.32 0.93
C SER A 193 26.24 -8.83 1.23
N ASN A 194 26.46 -9.54 2.34
CA ASN A 194 27.75 -10.12 2.73
C ASN A 194 28.16 -11.30 1.83
N VAL A 195 27.19 -12.05 1.28
CA VAL A 195 27.45 -13.09 0.28
C VAL A 195 27.97 -12.52 -1.05
N ILE A 196 27.81 -11.22 -1.31
CA ILE A 196 28.38 -10.56 -2.50
C ILE A 196 29.82 -10.06 -2.25
N GLN A 197 30.30 -10.07 -0.99
CA GLN A 197 31.63 -9.59 -0.63
C GLN A 197 32.64 -10.71 -0.32
N ALA A 198 32.17 -11.95 -0.15
CA ALA A 198 33.02 -13.14 -0.01
C ALA A 198 33.33 -13.78 -1.38
N GLY A 199 34.05 -13.02 -2.20
CA GLY A 199 34.51 -13.43 -3.53
C GLY A 199 35.46 -12.38 -4.10
N GLU A 200 36.58 -12.16 -3.43
CA GLU A 200 37.68 -11.36 -3.96
C GLU A 200 38.28 -12.01 -5.22
N HIS A 201 38.35 -11.18 -6.27
CA HIS A 201 39.35 -11.12 -7.34
C HIS A 201 39.63 -12.33 -8.25
N ASP A 202 39.51 -11.99 -9.54
CA ASP A 202 40.24 -12.52 -10.71
C ASP A 202 39.67 -13.76 -11.40
N GLU A 203 38.73 -13.53 -12.30
CA GLU A 203 38.84 -14.06 -13.66
C GLU A 203 38.03 -13.19 -14.63
N ALA A 204 38.75 -12.60 -15.59
CA ALA A 204 38.22 -11.72 -16.60
C ALA A 204 36.96 -12.29 -17.29
N ASN A 205 35.89 -11.48 -17.33
CA ASN A 205 34.60 -11.85 -17.91
C ASN A 205 34.73 -12.37 -19.37
N PRO A 206 34.39 -13.65 -19.64
CA PRO A 206 34.47 -14.27 -20.96
C PRO A 206 33.62 -13.63 -22.06
N TRP A 207 32.69 -12.73 -21.72
CA TRP A 207 31.84 -12.02 -22.69
C TRP A 207 32.55 -10.89 -23.45
N LEU A 208 33.67 -10.37 -22.92
CA LEU A 208 34.34 -9.16 -23.45
C LEU A 208 35.18 -9.43 -24.70
N ARG A 209 35.53 -10.69 -25.00
CA ARG A 209 36.31 -11.04 -26.21
C ARG A 209 35.47 -11.24 -27.46
N ARG A 210 34.14 -11.39 -27.33
CA ARG A 210 33.27 -11.85 -28.44
C ARG A 210 32.66 -10.72 -29.26
N THR A 211 32.49 -9.54 -28.69
CA THR A 211 31.81 -8.42 -29.36
C THR A 211 32.79 -7.27 -29.53
N ARG A 212 33.79 -7.40 -30.41
CA ARG A 212 34.79 -6.35 -30.79
C ARG A 212 34.14 -4.98 -31.05
N TRP A 213 33.78 -4.28 -29.98
CA TRP A 213 33.20 -2.96 -29.98
C TRP A 213 34.35 -1.99 -29.76
N PRO A 214 34.59 -1.06 -30.70
CA PRO A 214 35.63 -0.07 -30.53
C PRO A 214 35.30 0.81 -29.32
N VAL A 215 36.27 0.89 -28.41
CA VAL A 215 36.33 1.83 -27.31
C VAL A 215 36.40 3.24 -27.91
N TYR A 216 35.29 3.97 -27.88
CA TYR A 216 35.33 5.41 -28.12
C TYR A 216 35.55 6.12 -26.78
N TYR A 217 36.78 6.54 -26.54
CA TYR A 217 37.05 7.74 -25.73
C TYR A 217 37.22 8.92 -26.69
N PRO A 218 36.74 10.10 -26.30
CA PRO A 218 37.65 11.23 -26.28
C PRO A 218 37.84 11.70 -24.85
N THR A 219 39.09 11.58 -24.44
CA THR A 219 39.80 12.37 -23.43
C THR A 219 39.27 13.79 -23.25
N GLY A 220 39.00 14.15 -22.00
CA GLY A 220 38.84 15.52 -21.52
C GLY A 220 39.31 15.60 -20.07
N GLY A 221 40.60 15.33 -19.85
CA GLY A 221 41.25 15.43 -18.54
C GLY A 221 41.41 16.89 -18.12
N GLY A 222 41.26 17.13 -16.82
CA GLY A 222 41.48 18.42 -16.20
C GLY A 222 42.95 18.73 -15.94
N GLY A 223 43.17 19.95 -15.44
CA GLY A 223 44.25 20.27 -14.50
C GLY A 223 45.62 20.59 -15.10
N MET A 224 45.90 21.89 -15.16
CA MET A 224 47.15 22.58 -14.80
C MET A 224 48.48 21.88 -15.09
N ASP A 225 49.37 22.53 -15.86
CA ASP A 225 50.62 23.01 -15.29
C ASP A 225 51.28 24.09 -16.16
N VAL A 226 51.68 25.15 -15.46
CA VAL A 226 52.57 26.22 -15.89
C VAL A 226 53.99 25.67 -15.96
N HIS A 227 54.68 25.82 -17.09
CA HIS A 227 56.11 26.09 -17.10
C HIS A 227 56.54 26.74 -18.42
N SER A 228 57.27 27.82 -18.23
CA SER A 228 57.94 28.69 -19.20
C SER A 228 59.07 27.96 -19.94
N ILE A 229 59.48 28.48 -21.11
CA ILE A 229 60.86 28.77 -21.57
C ILE A 229 60.96 28.66 -23.11
N GLN A 230 61.02 29.84 -23.73
CA GLN A 230 61.93 30.33 -24.78
C GLN A 230 62.24 29.51 -26.04
N GLY A 231 62.16 30.21 -27.19
CA GLY A 231 62.71 29.85 -28.48
C GLY A 231 62.07 30.66 -29.60
#